data_AF-A0A2V7J9X0-F1
#
_entry.id   AF-A0A2V7J9X0-F1
#
_cell.length_a   1.000
_cell.length_b   1.000
_cell.length_c   1.000
_cell.angle_alpha   90.00
_cell.angle_beta   90.00
_cell.angle_gamma   90.00
#
_symmetry.space_group_name_H-M   'P 1'
#
loop_
_entity.id
_entity.type
_entity.pdbx_description
1 polymer ?
#
loop_
_entity_poly.entity_id
_entity_poly.type
_entity_poly.pdbx_seq_one_letter_code
_entity_poly.pdbx_strand_id
1 'polypeptide(L)'
;MRLGTVAQAGHYAEKGFLPILRDIPGFISGHLLDTGNDVLTFVALFETPEGATAGVQASREWFRDEWSSFRPLPPEVITGEVLAVSSADRRR
;
A
#
# COMPACT_ATOMS: atom_id res chain seq x y z
N MET A 1 15.26 7.16 7.22
CA MET A 1 14.02 7.93 7.30
C MET A 1 14.21 9.18 8.14
N ARG A 2 14.25 10.35 7.49
CA ARG A 2 13.70 11.64 7.94
C ARG A 2 13.56 12.44 6.66
N LEU A 3 12.37 12.87 6.22
CA LEU A 3 11.40 13.74 6.89
C LEU A 3 10.26 13.04 7.67
N GLY A 4 10.20 13.34 8.98
CA GLY A 4 8.96 13.71 9.70
C GLY A 4 7.94 12.66 10.16
N THR A 5 8.37 11.57 10.79
CA THR A 5 7.52 10.58 11.49
C THR A 5 6.69 9.66 10.58
N VAL A 6 6.59 8.40 10.96
CA VAL A 6 5.68 7.37 10.40
C VAL A 6 4.26 7.93 10.16
N ALA A 7 3.79 8.82 11.03
CA ALA A 7 2.48 9.46 10.90
C ALA A 7 2.34 10.31 9.63
N GLN A 8 3.39 11.00 9.18
CA GLN A 8 3.35 11.73 7.91
C GLN A 8 3.30 10.79 6.72
N ALA A 9 3.98 9.64 6.77
CA ALA A 9 3.88 8.65 5.69
C ALA A 9 2.46 8.10 5.56
N GLY A 10 1.76 7.87 6.68
CA GLY A 10 0.33 7.57 6.69
C GLY A 10 -0.49 8.65 6.00
N HIS A 11 -0.26 9.92 6.36
CA HIS A 11 -0.97 11.05 5.74
C HIS A 11 -0.74 11.14 4.21
N TYR A 12 0.50 10.95 3.74
CA TYR A 12 0.82 10.96 2.31
C TYR A 12 0.17 9.78 1.57
N ALA A 13 0.20 8.58 2.16
CA ALA A 13 -0.46 7.42 1.58
C ALA A 13 -1.98 7.62 1.50
N GLU A 14 -2.62 8.20 2.52
CA GLU A 14 -4.05 8.50 2.51
C GLU A 14 -4.46 9.51 1.43
N LYS A 15 -3.63 10.53 1.20
CA LYS A 15 -3.91 11.62 0.26
C LYS A 15 -3.52 11.29 -1.18
N GLY A 16 -2.46 10.52 -1.38
CA GLY A 16 -1.89 10.24 -2.70
C GLY A 16 -2.16 8.81 -3.16
N PHE A 17 -1.70 7.82 -2.41
CA PHE A 17 -1.67 6.44 -2.91
C PHE A 17 -3.00 5.69 -2.79
N LEU A 18 -3.70 5.81 -1.66
CA LEU A 18 -4.99 5.14 -1.46
C LEU A 18 -6.05 5.52 -2.50
N PRO A 19 -6.18 6.79 -2.93
CA PRO A 19 -7.07 7.15 -4.03
C PRO A 19 -6.75 6.40 -5.33
N ILE A 20 -5.47 6.33 -5.71
CA ILE A 20 -5.04 5.61 -6.92
C ILE A 20 -5.46 4.14 -6.85
N LEU A 21 -5.25 3.48 -5.71
CA LEU A 21 -5.62 2.08 -5.54
C LEU A 21 -7.14 1.87 -5.56
N ARG A 22 -7.93 2.81 -5.01
CA ARG A 22 -9.40 2.72 -5.03
C ARG A 22 -10.00 2.80 -6.43
N ASP A 23 -9.29 3.43 -7.37
CA ASP A 23 -9.73 3.53 -8.76
C ASP A 23 -9.38 2.26 -9.57
N ILE A 24 -8.59 1.34 -9.02
CA ILE A 24 -8.28 0.06 -9.66
C ILE A 24 -9.48 -0.89 -9.48
N PRO A 25 -10.03 -1.48 -10.57
CA PRO A 25 -11.10 -2.45 -10.48
C PRO A 25 -10.78 -3.61 -9.54
N GLY A 26 -11.75 -3.97 -8.70
CA GLY A 26 -11.62 -5.07 -7.74
C GLY A 26 -10.80 -4.72 -6.49
N PHE A 27 -10.47 -3.45 -6.22
CA PHE A 27 -9.84 -3.07 -4.95
C PHE A 27 -10.73 -3.38 -3.74
N ILE A 28 -10.21 -4.17 -2.80
CA ILE A 28 -10.91 -4.56 -1.57
C ILE A 28 -10.48 -3.67 -0.41
N SER A 29 -9.16 -3.56 -0.18
CA SER A 29 -8.62 -2.81 0.95
C SER A 29 -7.13 -2.50 0.78
N GLY A 30 -6.67 -1.47 1.47
CA GLY A 30 -5.27 -1.04 1.49
C GLY A 30 -4.88 -0.62 2.91
N HIS A 31 -3.73 -1.11 3.37
CA HIS A 31 -3.25 -0.89 4.73
C HIS A 31 -1.77 -0.53 4.68
N LEU A 32 -1.42 0.65 5.22
CA LEU A 32 -0.03 1.00 5.51
C LEU A 32 0.25 0.64 6.97
N LEU A 33 1.23 -0.23 7.19
CA LEU A 33 1.65 -0.68 8.51
C LEU A 33 3.00 -0.06 8.86
N ASP A 34 3.12 0.42 10.09
CA ASP A 34 4.42 0.62 10.75
C ASP A 34 4.90 -0.72 11.28
N THR A 35 5.92 -1.29 10.65
CA THR A 35 6.51 -2.57 11.05
C THR A 35 7.72 -2.39 11.98
N GLY A 36 7.95 -1.16 12.47
CA GLY A 36 9.10 -0.81 13.31
C GLY A 36 10.40 -0.70 12.53
N ASN A 37 11.48 -0.31 13.21
CA ASN A 37 12.81 -0.11 12.62
C ASN A 37 12.82 0.80 11.38
N ASP A 38 11.96 1.82 11.37
CA ASP A 38 11.76 2.74 10.24
C ASP A 38 11.29 2.05 8.93
N VAL A 39 10.74 0.84 9.02
CA VAL A 39 10.20 0.08 7.90
C VAL A 39 8.68 0.24 7.86
N LEU A 40 8.18 0.62 6.69
CA LEU A 40 6.75 0.66 6.38
C LEU A 40 6.41 -0.48 5.43
N THR A 41 5.30 -1.17 5.69
CA THR A 41 4.77 -2.21 4.81
C THR A 41 3.41 -1.77 4.28
N PHE A 42 3.22 -1.80 2.96
CA PHE A 42 1.91 -1.58 2.37
C PHE A 42 1.30 -2.91 1.91
N VAL A 43 0.08 -3.20 2.35
CA VAL A 43 -0.69 -4.38 1.94
C VAL A 43 -1.94 -3.94 1.20
N ALA A 44 -2.11 -4.40 -0.03
CA ALA A 44 -3.30 -4.19 -0.84
C ALA A 44 -3.96 -5.54 -1.13
N LEU A 45 -5.29 -5.59 -1.03
CA LEU A 45 -6.09 -6.75 -1.41
C LEU A 45 -6.96 -6.39 -2.61
N PHE A 46 -7.03 -7.32 -3.57
CA PHE A 46 -7.82 -7.20 -4.78
C PHE A 46 -8.62 -8.49 -5.02
N GLU A 47 -9.75 -8.36 -5.70
CA GLU A 47 -10.59 -9.48 -6.12
C GLU A 47 -9.90 -10.36 -7.17
N THR A 48 -9.03 -9.78 -8.00
CA THR A 48 -8.38 -10.50 -9.11
C THR A 48 -6.86 -10.31 -9.15
N PRO A 49 -6.12 -11.28 -9.73
CA PRO A 49 -4.68 -11.15 -9.98
C PRO A 49 -4.32 -9.94 -10.86
N GLU A 50 -5.18 -9.57 -11.80
CA GLU A 50 -4.99 -8.40 -12.67
C GLU A 50 -5.05 -7.11 -11.86
N GLY A 51 -6.01 -6.99 -10.93
CA GLY A 51 -6.09 -5.87 -9.99
C GLY A 51 -4.84 -5.77 -9.11
N ALA A 52 -4.37 -6.90 -8.57
CA ALA A 52 -3.12 -6.94 -7.80
C ALA A 52 -1.91 -6.52 -8.63
N THR A 53 -1.82 -6.96 -9.89
CA THR A 53 -0.76 -6.56 -10.82
C THR A 53 -0.79 -5.06 -11.11
N ALA A 54 -1.98 -4.49 -11.33
CA ALA A 54 -2.15 -3.06 -11.52
C ALA A 54 -1.74 -2.27 -10.27
N GLY A 55 -2.08 -2.76 -9.07
CA GLY A 55 -1.65 -2.17 -7.80
C GLY A 55 -0.12 -2.15 -7.63
N VAL A 56 0.57 -3.21 -8.06
CA VAL A 56 2.04 -3.26 -8.08
C VAL A 56 2.61 -2.19 -9.02
N GLN A 57 2.06 -2.01 -10.22
CA GLN A 57 2.52 -0.94 -11.12
C GLN A 57 2.28 0.46 -10.53
N ALA A 58 1.07 0.71 -10.01
CA ALA A 58 0.72 1.97 -9.37
C ALA A 58 1.68 2.31 -8.20
N SER A 59 2.06 1.31 -7.39
CA SER A 59 3.03 1.52 -6.30
C SER A 59 4.39 1.98 -6.83
N ARG A 60 4.87 1.35 -7.91
CA ARG A 60 6.18 1.66 -8.51
C ARG A 60 6.22 3.05 -9.12
N GLU A 61 5.10 3.51 -9.69
CA GLU A 61 4.96 4.86 -10.22
C GLU A 61 4.91 5.88 -9.10
N TRP A 62 4.02 5.67 -8.12
CA TRP A 62 3.84 6.60 -6.99
C TRP A 62 5.11 6.80 -6.16
N PHE A 63 5.83 5.71 -5.82
CA PHE A 63 7.11 5.81 -5.09
C PHE A 63 8.23 6.45 -5.90
N ARG A 64 8.18 6.37 -7.24
CA ARG A 64 9.20 6.98 -8.12
C ARG A 64 9.00 8.49 -8.24
N ASP A 65 7.75 8.92 -8.37
CA ASP A 65 7.42 10.31 -8.69
C ASP A 65 7.33 11.20 -7.44
N GLU A 66 6.83 10.69 -6.32
CA GLU A 66 6.59 11.51 -5.12
C GLU A 66 7.80 11.55 -4.15
N TRP A 67 8.70 10.56 -4.20
CA TRP A 67 9.62 10.26 -3.09
C TRP A 67 11.11 10.30 -3.48
N SER A 68 11.58 11.43 -4.04
CA SER A 68 13.01 11.70 -4.33
C SER A 68 13.96 11.60 -3.11
N SER A 69 13.40 11.63 -1.90
CA SER A 69 14.13 11.54 -0.63
C SER A 69 14.24 10.12 -0.06
N PHE A 70 13.45 9.16 -0.58
CA PHE A 70 13.63 7.75 -0.25
C PHE A 70 14.75 7.18 -1.10
N ARG A 71 15.60 6.35 -0.48
CA ARG A 71 16.68 5.68 -1.19
C ARG A 71 16.13 4.98 -2.45
N PRO A 72 16.92 4.91 -3.53
CA PRO A 72 16.50 4.48 -4.87
C PRO A 72 16.15 2.97 -4.99
N LEU A 73 15.94 2.29 -3.86
CA LEU A 73 15.54 0.89 -3.88
C LEU A 73 14.01 0.85 -3.96
N PRO A 74 13.44 0.36 -5.08
CA PRO A 74 12.02 0.08 -5.12
C PRO A 74 11.67 -0.87 -3.97
N PRO A 75 10.46 -0.75 -3.39
CA PRO A 75 10.06 -1.65 -2.32
C PRO A 75 10.17 -3.10 -2.80
N GLU A 76 10.51 -4.00 -1.88
CA GLU A 76 10.30 -5.42 -2.11
C GLU A 76 8.80 -5.67 -2.32
N VAL A 77 8.46 -6.38 -3.39
CA VAL A 77 7.07 -6.68 -3.74
C VAL A 77 6.85 -8.18 -3.63
N ILE A 78 5.83 -8.56 -2.87
CA ILE A 78 5.37 -9.94 -2.74
C ILE A 78 3.91 -9.98 -3.18
N THR A 79 3.55 -10.98 -4.00
CA THR A 79 2.19 -11.24 -4.46
C THR A 79 1.79 -12.67 -4.12
N GLY A 80 0.53 -12.89 -3.78
CA GLY A 80 0.00 -14.22 -3.48
C GLY A 80 -1.50 -14.20 -3.24
N GLU A 81 -2.08 -15.38 -3.07
CA GLU A 81 -3.50 -15.56 -2.80
C GLU A 81 -3.79 -15.56 -1.30
N VAL A 82 -4.93 -15.00 -0.90
CA VAL A 82 -5.42 -15.10 0.48
C VAL A 82 -6.04 -16.47 0.69
N LEU A 83 -5.37 -17.34 1.45
CA LEU A 83 -5.82 -18.72 1.69
C LEU A 83 -6.80 -18.86 2.87
N ALA A 84 -6.80 -17.91 3.81
CA ALA A 84 -7.71 -17.88 4.95
C ALA A 84 -7.97 -16.44 5.38
N VAL A 85 -9.22 -16.13 5.75
CA VAL A 85 -9.62 -14.82 6.25
C VAL A 85 -10.63 -14.98 7.39
N SER A 86 -10.55 -14.08 8.37
CA SER A 86 -11.59 -13.90 9.39
C SER A 86 -11.88 -12.41 9.50
N SER A 87 -13.15 -12.05 9.63
CA SER A 87 -13.59 -10.67 9.86
C SER A 87 -14.57 -10.66 11.02
N ALA A 88 -14.47 -9.65 11.88
CA ALA A 88 -15.51 -9.42 12.88
C ALA A 88 -16.72 -8.78 12.19
N ASP A 89 -17.91 -9.37 12.36
CA ASP A 89 -19.16 -8.76 11.92
C ASP A 89 -19.42 -7.52 12.79
N ARG A 90 -18.96 -6.35 12.33
CA ARG A 90 -19.20 -5.10 13.04
C ARG A 90 -20.56 -4.57 12.64
N ARG A 91 -21.62 -5.27 13.04
CA ARG A 91 -22.99 -4.72 13.00
C ARG A 91 -23.00 -3.47 13.87
N ARG A 92 -23.16 -2.32 13.21
CA ARG A 92 -23.64 -1.09 13.86
C ARG A 92 -25.16 -1.09 13.83
#